data_AF-A0A077P9P1-F1
#
_entry.id   AF-A0A077P9P1-F1
#
_cell.length_a   1.000
_cell.length_b   1.000
_cell.length_c   1.000
_cell.angle_alpha   90.00
_cell.angle_beta   90.00
_cell.angle_gamma   90.00
#
_symmetry.space_group_name_H-M   'P 1'
#
loop_
_entity.id
_entity.type
_entity.pdbx_description
1 polymer ?
#
loop_
_entity_poly.entity_id
_entity_poly.type
_entity_poly.pdbx_seq_one_letter_code
_entity_poly.pdbx_strand_id
1 'polypeptide(L)'
;MADYHYITRQGVIVPDTADLRRDVENDFYAAFGQDIDLSPETPQGVLVTMETENRDAMVRNNAELANQINPDIAGGLFLDAIWALMGGHRFAATHSYLANVEFGGVPDTIIPKGAQAESVTGALFETTSTLIIGKEGKTQGDMRAVALGSVECKAGHLERVASSVLGWETVNNPTHAVVGREAESDVSARRRRKQTLAKNTVSVGEAITSSLYELEGVNSLSYRENYSPQILKIDGMKLLPHSVYVCVEGGDREEIARALLRTKTVGAAYNGQEVIKVIERVSGQEYEIRFDRPSEKVIFCRVTVKKSTMDAQSLIPAAIEQWVRGELEGDNGLVVGREVSPFEISAAINSIEPRLFITKVELSLDGLSWEMGTIPIKLNEVARLHRGSVQVVIV
;
A
#
# COMPACT_ATOMS: atom_id res chain seq x y z
N MET A 1 -37.81 -21.61 -3.56
CA MET A 1 -37.54 -20.22 -3.15
C MET A 1 -36.43 -19.71 -4.04
N ALA A 2 -36.54 -18.48 -4.53
CA ALA A 2 -35.50 -17.85 -5.32
C ALA A 2 -34.20 -17.74 -4.51
N ASP A 3 -33.06 -17.81 -5.21
CA ASP A 3 -31.74 -17.77 -4.62
C ASP A 3 -31.13 -16.36 -4.76
N TYR A 4 -30.99 -15.67 -3.64
CA TYR A 4 -30.70 -14.23 -3.60
C TYR A 4 -29.19 -13.98 -3.45
N HIS A 5 -28.44 -14.28 -4.51
CA HIS A 5 -26.98 -14.11 -4.55
C HIS A 5 -26.56 -12.72 -5.05
N TYR A 6 -26.54 -11.74 -4.14
CA TYR A 6 -26.17 -10.35 -4.46
C TYR A 6 -24.69 -10.01 -4.28
N ILE A 7 -23.88 -10.97 -3.86
CA ILE A 7 -22.44 -10.80 -3.68
C ILE A 7 -21.73 -11.85 -4.53
N THR A 8 -20.85 -11.38 -5.41
CA THR A 8 -20.05 -12.21 -6.31
C THR A 8 -18.57 -11.84 -6.18
N ARG A 9 -17.69 -12.62 -6.83
CA ARG A 9 -16.27 -12.25 -6.94
C ARG A 9 -16.06 -10.94 -7.72
N GLN A 10 -17.03 -10.54 -8.54
CA GLN A 10 -17.01 -9.33 -9.34
C GLN A 10 -17.59 -8.12 -8.61
N GLY A 11 -18.22 -8.29 -7.44
CA GLY A 11 -18.76 -7.22 -6.62
C GLY A 11 -20.19 -7.46 -6.12
N VAL A 12 -20.86 -6.38 -5.72
CA VAL A 12 -22.26 -6.39 -5.26
C VAL A 12 -23.19 -6.11 -6.44
N ILE A 13 -24.20 -6.95 -6.61
CA ILE A 13 -25.25 -6.81 -7.63
C ILE A 13 -26.43 -6.11 -6.98
N VAL A 14 -26.85 -4.97 -7.54
CA VAL A 14 -28.11 -4.30 -7.17
C VAL A 14 -29.14 -4.61 -8.26
N PRO A 15 -30.12 -5.51 -8.01
CA PRO A 15 -31.13 -5.87 -9.00
C PRO A 15 -32.13 -4.72 -9.21
N ASP A 16 -32.86 -4.75 -10.32
CA ASP A 16 -34.00 -3.87 -10.51
C ASP A 16 -35.10 -4.25 -9.49
N THR A 17 -35.70 -3.26 -8.82
CA THR A 17 -36.76 -3.46 -7.84
C THR A 17 -37.96 -4.19 -8.47
N ALA A 18 -38.22 -4.03 -9.77
CA ALA A 18 -39.27 -4.77 -10.47
C ALA A 18 -38.97 -6.28 -10.61
N ASP A 19 -37.71 -6.64 -10.85
CA ASP A 19 -37.28 -8.04 -10.92
C ASP A 19 -37.31 -8.66 -9.51
N LEU A 20 -36.84 -7.92 -8.51
CA LEU A 20 -36.92 -8.31 -7.11
C LEU A 20 -38.35 -8.58 -6.65
N ARG A 21 -39.30 -7.71 -7.04
CA ARG A 21 -40.72 -7.90 -6.73
C ARG A 21 -41.24 -9.20 -7.32
N ARG A 22 -40.91 -9.51 -8.58
CA ARG A 22 -41.32 -10.76 -9.24
C ARG A 22 -40.77 -11.98 -8.51
N ASP A 23 -39.53 -11.92 -8.04
CA ASP A 23 -38.93 -13.01 -7.27
C ASP A 23 -39.65 -13.23 -5.93
N VAL A 24 -40.02 -12.15 -5.24
CA VAL A 24 -40.83 -12.22 -4.01
C VAL A 24 -42.23 -12.77 -4.30
N GLU A 25 -42.90 -12.32 -5.36
CA GLU A 25 -44.20 -12.85 -5.77
C GLU A 25 -44.11 -14.36 -6.07
N ASN A 26 -43.06 -14.80 -6.75
CA ASN A 26 -42.80 -16.22 -7.02
C ASN A 26 -42.58 -17.03 -5.74
N ASP A 27 -41.92 -16.47 -4.73
CA ASP A 27 -41.77 -17.11 -3.41
C ASP A 27 -43.14 -17.29 -2.73
N PHE A 28 -44.04 -16.30 -2.81
CA PHE A 28 -45.40 -16.40 -2.28
C PHE A 28 -46.24 -17.44 -3.02
N TYR A 29 -46.18 -17.46 -4.37
CA TYR A 29 -46.87 -18.47 -5.17
C TYR A 29 -46.35 -19.89 -4.87
N ALA A 30 -45.04 -20.04 -4.64
CA ALA A 30 -44.45 -21.33 -4.30
C ALA A 30 -44.88 -21.83 -2.91
N ALA A 31 -45.12 -20.92 -1.96
CA ALA A 31 -45.50 -21.26 -0.59
C ALA A 31 -47.01 -21.48 -0.40
N PHE A 32 -47.85 -20.65 -1.05
CA PHE A 32 -49.29 -20.60 -0.80
C PHE A 32 -50.14 -21.09 -1.99
N GLY A 33 -49.53 -21.36 -3.15
CA GLY A 33 -50.22 -21.76 -4.38
C GLY A 33 -50.52 -20.56 -5.29
N GLN A 34 -50.94 -20.86 -6.52
CA GLN A 34 -51.13 -19.87 -7.59
C GLN A 34 -52.43 -19.05 -7.45
N ASP A 35 -53.36 -19.49 -6.61
CA ASP A 35 -54.67 -18.83 -6.45
C ASP A 35 -54.64 -17.65 -5.44
N ILE A 36 -53.49 -17.38 -4.83
CA ILE A 36 -53.31 -16.26 -3.91
C ILE A 36 -53.36 -14.93 -4.68
N ASP A 37 -54.20 -14.00 -4.23
CA ASP A 37 -54.26 -12.65 -4.78
C ASP A 37 -53.14 -11.78 -4.17
N LEU A 38 -52.20 -11.34 -5.00
CA LEU A 38 -51.08 -10.48 -4.61
C LEU A 38 -51.26 -9.03 -5.08
N SER A 39 -52.48 -8.62 -5.45
CA SER A 39 -52.74 -7.23 -5.85
C SER A 39 -52.33 -6.27 -4.71
N PRO A 40 -51.79 -5.07 -5.02
CA PRO A 40 -51.25 -4.15 -4.01
C PRO A 40 -52.25 -3.73 -2.92
N GLU A 41 -53.55 -3.83 -3.20
CA GLU A 41 -54.63 -3.47 -2.28
C GLU A 41 -54.95 -4.57 -1.26
N THR A 42 -54.48 -5.80 -1.48
CA THR A 42 -54.67 -6.92 -0.55
C THR A 42 -53.63 -6.91 0.56
N PRO A 43 -53.94 -7.47 1.74
CA PRO A 43 -52.92 -7.67 2.79
C PRO A 43 -51.69 -8.44 2.29
N GLN A 44 -51.87 -9.42 1.41
CA GLN A 44 -50.80 -10.23 0.83
C GLN A 44 -49.91 -9.39 -0.10
N GLY A 45 -50.50 -8.57 -0.97
CA GLY A 45 -49.75 -7.66 -1.86
C GLY A 45 -48.98 -6.58 -1.11
N VAL A 46 -49.50 -6.11 0.05
CA VAL A 46 -48.76 -5.22 0.95
C VAL A 46 -47.55 -5.94 1.57
N LEU A 47 -47.70 -7.20 1.99
CA LEU A 47 -46.58 -8.00 2.52
C LEU A 47 -45.49 -8.24 1.45
N VAL A 48 -45.88 -8.54 0.22
CA VAL A 48 -44.95 -8.66 -0.92
C VAL A 48 -44.20 -7.36 -1.15
N THR A 49 -44.90 -6.22 -1.09
CA THR A 49 -44.29 -4.89 -1.28
C THR A 49 -43.29 -4.59 -0.17
N MET A 50 -43.68 -4.80 1.09
CA MET A 50 -42.81 -4.62 2.24
C MET A 50 -41.55 -5.50 2.15
N GLU A 51 -41.70 -6.77 1.78
CA GLU A 51 -40.56 -7.68 1.66
C GLU A 51 -39.63 -7.28 0.50
N THR A 52 -40.19 -6.81 -0.61
CA THR A 52 -39.42 -6.27 -1.74
C THR A 52 -38.58 -5.06 -1.30
N GLU A 53 -39.20 -4.11 -0.60
CA GLU A 53 -38.51 -2.91 -0.10
C GLU A 53 -37.42 -3.25 0.92
N ASN A 54 -37.68 -4.18 1.85
CA ASN A 54 -36.70 -4.64 2.82
C ASN A 54 -35.47 -5.25 2.13
N ARG A 55 -35.68 -6.07 1.10
CA ARG A 55 -34.61 -6.71 0.33
C ARG A 55 -33.84 -5.70 -0.51
N ASP A 56 -34.52 -4.77 -1.18
CA ASP A 56 -33.89 -3.69 -1.95
C ASP A 56 -33.01 -2.82 -1.03
N ALA A 57 -33.52 -2.44 0.15
CA ALA A 57 -32.78 -1.68 1.14
C ALA A 57 -31.53 -2.44 1.64
N MET A 58 -31.65 -3.74 1.91
CA MET A 58 -30.52 -4.57 2.32
C MET A 58 -29.43 -4.63 1.24
N VAL A 59 -29.81 -4.80 -0.03
CA VAL A 59 -28.85 -4.86 -1.14
C VAL A 59 -28.16 -3.51 -1.37
N ARG A 60 -28.90 -2.40 -1.30
CA ARG A 60 -28.31 -1.05 -1.39
C ARG A 60 -27.33 -0.79 -0.25
N ASN A 61 -27.66 -1.18 0.97
CA ASN A 61 -26.76 -1.07 2.11
C ASN A 61 -25.47 -1.88 1.91
N ASN A 62 -25.57 -3.09 1.38
CA ASN A 62 -24.40 -3.91 1.04
C ASN A 62 -23.54 -3.25 -0.05
N ALA A 63 -24.17 -2.66 -1.07
CA ALA A 63 -23.46 -1.95 -2.13
C ALA A 63 -22.76 -0.69 -1.60
N GLU A 64 -23.40 0.06 -0.70
CA GLU A 64 -22.79 1.23 -0.06
C GLU A 64 -21.58 0.84 0.78
N LEU A 65 -21.67 -0.24 1.56
CA LEU A 65 -20.55 -0.78 2.33
C LEU A 65 -19.42 -1.25 1.42
N ALA A 66 -19.73 -1.99 0.35
CA ALA A 66 -18.71 -2.45 -0.60
C ALA A 66 -17.99 -1.28 -1.29
N ASN A 67 -18.71 -0.21 -1.61
CA ASN A 67 -18.12 1.01 -2.19
C ASN A 67 -17.18 1.76 -1.25
N GLN A 68 -17.23 1.50 0.07
CA GLN A 68 -16.28 2.09 1.02
C GLN A 68 -14.84 1.60 0.82
N ILE A 69 -14.59 0.53 0.04
CA ILE A 69 -13.23 0.15 -0.35
C ILE A 69 -12.61 1.11 -1.36
N ASN A 70 -13.45 1.82 -2.13
CA ASN A 70 -12.98 2.78 -3.12
C ASN A 70 -12.59 4.08 -2.41
N PRO A 71 -11.30 4.44 -2.37
CA PRO A 71 -10.85 5.61 -1.63
C PRO A 71 -11.35 6.95 -2.18
N ASP A 72 -11.85 6.98 -3.41
CA ASP A 72 -12.42 8.19 -4.00
C ASP A 72 -13.87 8.43 -3.54
N ILE A 73 -14.53 7.39 -3.03
CA ILE A 73 -15.92 7.41 -2.55
C ILE A 73 -15.99 7.31 -1.03
N ALA A 74 -15.09 6.51 -0.43
CA ALA A 74 -15.05 6.20 0.99
C ALA A 74 -15.13 7.45 1.87
N GLY A 75 -15.87 7.33 2.97
CA GLY A 75 -16.06 8.40 3.95
C GLY A 75 -15.78 7.94 5.39
N GLY A 76 -15.69 8.91 6.29
CA GLY A 76 -15.50 8.67 7.72
C GLY A 76 -14.36 7.69 8.04
N LEU A 77 -14.64 6.71 8.90
CA LEU A 77 -13.66 5.72 9.39
C LEU A 77 -13.08 4.86 8.26
N PHE A 78 -13.85 4.54 7.22
CA PHE A 78 -13.36 3.74 6.10
C PHE A 78 -12.27 4.49 5.32
N LEU A 79 -12.49 5.77 5.03
CA LEU A 79 -11.49 6.63 4.41
C LEU A 79 -10.23 6.72 5.27
N ASP A 80 -10.40 6.85 6.58
CA ASP A 80 -9.28 6.97 7.52
C ASP A 80 -8.48 5.68 7.61
N ALA A 81 -9.13 4.52 7.66
CA ALA A 81 -8.49 3.21 7.64
C ALA A 81 -7.70 2.99 6.35
N ILE A 82 -8.29 3.31 5.19
CA ILE A 82 -7.60 3.17 3.89
C ILE A 82 -6.39 4.12 3.82
N TRP A 83 -6.52 5.34 4.34
CA TRP A 83 -5.39 6.27 4.36
C TRP A 83 -4.28 5.82 5.33
N ALA A 84 -4.66 5.24 6.47
CA ALA A 84 -3.74 4.72 7.48
C ALA A 84 -2.90 3.55 6.97
N LEU A 85 -3.43 2.70 6.07
CA LEU A 85 -2.63 1.66 5.37
C LEU A 85 -1.43 2.24 4.64
N MET A 86 -1.52 3.50 4.20
CA MET A 86 -0.45 4.22 3.52
C MET A 86 0.26 5.21 4.47
N GLY A 87 0.16 5.04 5.79
CA GLY A 87 0.79 5.90 6.79
C GLY A 87 0.21 7.31 6.91
N GLY A 88 -0.90 7.60 6.24
CA GLY A 88 -1.57 8.90 6.33
C GLY A 88 -2.66 8.94 7.39
N HIS A 89 -2.96 10.13 7.89
CA HIS A 89 -4.00 10.37 8.89
C HIS A 89 -4.55 11.79 8.70
N ARG A 90 -5.78 12.04 9.18
CA ARG A 90 -6.40 13.37 9.15
C ARG A 90 -5.73 14.34 10.10
N PHE A 91 -5.82 15.62 9.78
CA PHE A 91 -5.56 16.64 10.78
C PHE A 91 -6.69 16.69 11.80
N ALA A 92 -6.33 16.45 13.07
CA ALA A 92 -7.25 16.63 14.19
C ALA A 92 -7.61 18.11 14.36
N ALA A 93 -8.82 18.33 14.90
CA ALA A 93 -9.23 19.63 15.38
C ALA A 93 -8.30 20.10 16.51
N THR A 94 -8.12 21.40 16.63
CA THR A 94 -7.30 22.00 17.70
C THR A 94 -8.13 22.98 18.50
N HIS A 95 -7.77 23.20 19.76
CA HIS A 95 -8.39 24.23 20.59
C HIS A 95 -7.89 25.63 20.18
N SER A 96 -8.75 26.64 20.38
CA SER A 96 -8.30 28.03 20.39
C SER A 96 -7.54 28.36 21.69
N TYR A 97 -6.54 29.22 21.61
CA TYR A 97 -5.70 29.60 22.75
C TYR A 97 -5.75 31.11 23.02
N LEU A 98 -5.79 31.45 24.30
CA LEU A 98 -5.63 32.80 24.83
C LEU A 98 -4.35 32.85 25.67
N ALA A 99 -3.39 33.65 25.23
CA ALA A 99 -2.13 33.83 25.93
C ALA A 99 -2.18 35.05 26.86
N ASN A 100 -1.48 34.99 27.98
CA ASN A 100 -1.36 36.09 28.95
C ASN A 100 -2.72 36.64 29.43
N VAL A 101 -3.67 35.75 29.70
CA VAL A 101 -4.94 36.14 30.34
C VAL A 101 -4.64 36.66 31.73
N GLU A 102 -5.26 37.78 32.09
CA GLU A 102 -5.13 38.39 33.41
C GLU A 102 -6.20 37.82 34.33
N PHE A 103 -5.77 37.37 35.51
CA PHE A 103 -6.63 36.85 36.56
C PHE A 103 -6.50 37.76 37.77
N GLY A 104 -7.62 38.12 38.40
CA GLY A 104 -7.65 38.96 39.58
C GLY A 104 -8.44 38.35 40.73
N GLY A 105 -8.05 38.67 41.96
CA GLY A 105 -8.74 38.22 43.17
C GLY A 105 -7.88 38.30 44.42
N VAL A 106 -8.15 37.40 45.38
CA VAL A 106 -7.50 37.39 46.70
C VAL A 106 -6.05 36.87 46.56
N PRO A 107 -5.04 37.57 47.12
CA PRO A 107 -3.66 37.09 47.15
C PRO A 107 -3.50 35.67 47.69
N ASP A 108 -2.53 34.94 47.13
CA ASP A 108 -2.21 33.55 47.46
C ASP A 108 -3.31 32.52 47.11
N THR A 109 -4.35 32.94 46.37
CA THR A 109 -5.36 32.03 45.81
C THR A 109 -4.74 31.14 44.73
N ILE A 110 -5.01 29.83 44.82
CA ILE A 110 -4.59 28.84 43.82
C ILE A 110 -5.74 28.60 42.84
N ILE A 111 -5.51 28.95 41.57
CA ILE A 111 -6.40 28.61 40.46
C ILE A 111 -5.89 27.30 39.85
N PRO A 112 -6.61 26.17 40.01
CA PRO A 112 -6.14 24.89 39.49
C PRO A 112 -6.15 24.87 37.97
N LYS A 113 -5.34 23.98 37.38
CA LYS A 113 -5.46 23.61 35.96
C LYS A 113 -6.89 23.12 35.67
N GLY A 114 -7.47 23.56 34.56
CA GLY A 114 -8.84 23.22 34.15
C GLY A 114 -9.92 24.13 34.72
N ALA A 115 -9.55 25.19 35.46
CA ALA A 115 -10.50 26.18 35.94
C ALA A 115 -11.02 27.03 34.77
N GLN A 116 -12.32 27.33 34.75
CA GLN A 116 -13.02 27.85 33.59
C GLN A 116 -13.48 29.31 33.71
N ALA A 117 -13.42 30.02 32.58
CA ALA A 117 -13.98 31.34 32.36
C ALA A 117 -14.85 31.33 31.08
N GLU A 118 -15.86 32.19 31.05
CA GLU A 118 -16.83 32.33 29.97
C GLU A 118 -16.64 33.67 29.26
N SER A 119 -16.66 33.64 27.92
CA SER A 119 -16.64 34.85 27.10
C SER A 119 -18.02 35.50 26.99
N VAL A 120 -18.07 36.73 26.47
CA VAL A 120 -19.31 37.45 26.13
C VAL A 120 -20.20 36.64 25.18
N THR A 121 -19.62 35.78 24.34
CA THR A 121 -20.33 34.92 23.38
C THR A 121 -20.78 33.58 23.99
N GLY A 122 -20.52 33.33 25.28
CA GLY A 122 -20.83 32.08 25.96
C GLY A 122 -19.80 30.96 25.74
N ALA A 123 -18.66 31.25 25.13
CA ALA A 123 -17.60 30.26 24.92
C ALA A 123 -16.79 30.04 26.19
N LEU A 124 -16.58 28.79 26.57
CA LEU A 124 -15.82 28.42 27.76
C LEU A 124 -14.34 28.23 27.43
N PHE A 125 -13.47 28.80 28.26
CA PHE A 125 -12.03 28.63 28.24
C PHE A 125 -11.57 28.07 29.58
N GLU A 126 -10.57 27.18 29.58
CA GLU A 126 -9.99 26.56 30.76
C GLU A 126 -8.49 26.88 30.91
N THR A 127 -8.01 26.99 32.15
CA THR A 127 -6.59 27.19 32.45
C THR A 127 -5.73 25.98 32.05
N THR A 128 -4.59 26.25 31.41
CA THR A 128 -3.67 25.19 30.93
C THR A 128 -2.70 24.68 32.01
N SER A 129 -2.48 25.48 33.05
CA SER A 129 -1.63 25.21 34.19
C SER A 129 -2.28 25.72 35.48
N THR A 130 -1.74 25.31 36.63
CA THR A 130 -2.12 25.90 37.93
C THR A 130 -1.47 27.27 38.06
N LEU A 131 -2.26 28.27 38.44
CA LEU A 131 -1.83 29.65 38.64
C LEU A 131 -2.00 30.04 40.10
N ILE A 132 -1.18 30.96 40.59
CA ILE A 132 -1.29 31.53 41.94
C ILE A 132 -1.45 33.03 41.80
N ILE A 133 -2.47 33.61 42.44
CA ILE A 133 -2.69 35.05 42.47
C ILE A 133 -1.60 35.69 43.33
N GLY A 134 -0.84 36.61 42.73
CA GLY A 134 0.26 37.29 43.41
C GLY A 134 -0.22 38.25 44.50
N LYS A 135 0.74 38.80 45.24
CA LYS A 135 0.47 39.76 46.34
C LYS A 135 -0.25 41.04 45.90
N GLU A 136 -0.15 41.39 44.63
CA GLU A 136 -0.87 42.53 44.02
C GLU A 136 -2.33 42.20 43.64
N GLY A 137 -2.81 41.00 43.99
CA GLY A 137 -4.16 40.54 43.65
C GLY A 137 -4.35 40.19 42.18
N LYS A 138 -3.24 40.03 41.43
CA LYS A 138 -3.24 39.69 40.00
C LYS A 138 -2.25 38.58 39.69
N THR A 139 -2.52 37.85 38.62
CA THR A 139 -1.58 36.93 37.99
C THR A 139 -1.88 36.81 36.49
N GLN A 140 -0.95 36.25 35.72
CA GLN A 140 -1.13 36.01 34.29
C GLN A 140 -0.91 34.54 33.98
N GLY A 141 -1.66 34.04 33.00
CA GLY A 141 -1.52 32.66 32.52
C GLY A 141 -2.32 32.38 31.27
N ASP A 142 -2.11 31.21 30.70
CA ASP A 142 -2.72 30.84 29.42
C ASP A 142 -4.00 30.02 29.63
N MET A 143 -5.00 30.32 28.82
CA MET A 143 -6.24 29.57 28.74
C MET A 143 -6.44 28.98 27.34
N ARG A 144 -7.19 27.89 27.24
CA ARG A 144 -7.61 27.31 25.96
C ARG A 144 -9.11 27.09 25.93
N ALA A 145 -9.74 27.16 24.78
CA ALA A 145 -11.16 26.86 24.64
C ALA A 145 -11.43 25.41 25.05
N VAL A 146 -12.54 25.16 25.76
CA VAL A 146 -12.97 23.80 26.12
C VAL A 146 -13.45 23.06 24.87
N ALA A 147 -14.19 23.75 23.99
CA ALA A 147 -14.57 23.21 22.69
C ALA A 147 -13.38 23.17 21.74
N LEU A 148 -13.34 22.13 20.90
CA LEU A 148 -12.43 22.04 19.76
C LEU A 148 -12.95 22.90 18.61
N GLY A 149 -12.04 23.32 17.72
CA GLY A 149 -12.43 24.05 16.52
C GLY A 149 -12.16 25.55 16.60
N SER A 150 -12.79 26.30 15.70
CA SER A 150 -12.56 27.73 15.57
C SER A 150 -13.39 28.54 16.58
N VAL A 151 -12.95 28.58 17.84
CA VAL A 151 -13.59 29.39 18.89
C VAL A 151 -12.96 30.77 18.93
N GLU A 152 -13.72 31.81 18.57
CA GLU A 152 -13.25 33.20 18.61
C GLU A 152 -13.44 33.83 19.98
N CYS A 153 -12.44 34.61 20.42
CA CYS A 153 -12.57 35.51 21.57
C CYS A 153 -11.74 36.78 21.28
N LYS A 154 -12.39 37.92 21.17
CA LYS A 154 -11.71 39.21 20.94
C LYS A 154 -11.05 39.69 22.24
N ALA A 155 -10.09 40.60 22.13
CA ALA A 155 -9.50 41.24 23.32
C ALA A 155 -10.60 41.88 24.18
N GLY A 156 -10.57 41.62 25.49
CA GLY A 156 -11.54 42.13 26.46
C GLY A 156 -12.87 41.38 26.50
N HIS A 157 -13.04 40.27 25.78
CA HIS A 157 -14.31 39.55 25.71
C HIS A 157 -14.38 38.33 26.65
N LEU A 158 -13.31 37.97 27.35
CA LEU A 158 -13.32 36.94 28.39
C LEU A 158 -13.50 37.63 29.75
N GLU A 159 -14.73 37.69 30.26
CA GLU A 159 -15.07 38.58 31.38
C GLU A 159 -15.75 37.89 32.58
N ARG A 160 -16.29 36.67 32.41
CA ARG A 160 -17.03 35.97 33.47
C ARG A 160 -16.23 34.78 33.98
N VAL A 161 -15.99 34.72 35.29
CA VAL A 161 -15.45 33.52 35.95
C VAL A 161 -16.57 32.47 36.03
N ALA A 162 -16.35 31.30 35.44
CA ALA A 162 -17.36 30.24 35.38
C ALA A 162 -17.16 29.16 36.45
N SER A 163 -15.92 28.94 36.90
CA SER A 163 -15.61 28.00 37.98
C SER A 163 -15.73 28.62 39.38
N SER A 164 -16.27 27.88 40.34
CA SER A 164 -16.39 28.29 41.74
C SER A 164 -15.07 28.16 42.52
N VAL A 165 -14.01 28.84 42.07
CA VAL A 165 -12.73 28.89 42.79
C VAL A 165 -12.78 30.04 43.80
N LEU A 166 -12.81 29.71 45.09
CA LEU A 166 -12.84 30.71 46.16
C LEU A 166 -11.58 31.59 46.12
N GLY A 167 -11.78 32.90 45.94
CA GLY A 167 -10.71 33.88 45.83
C GLY A 167 -10.34 34.28 44.39
N TRP A 168 -10.90 33.64 43.37
CA TRP A 168 -10.81 34.11 41.97
C TRP A 168 -12.02 34.97 41.63
N GLU A 169 -11.80 36.26 41.35
CA GLU A 169 -12.87 37.25 41.22
C GLU A 169 -13.04 37.78 39.80
N THR A 170 -11.93 38.02 39.08
CA THR A 170 -11.96 38.61 37.74
C THR A 170 -11.07 37.86 36.76
N VAL A 171 -11.43 37.95 35.49
CA VAL A 171 -10.68 37.43 34.36
C VAL A 171 -10.80 38.41 33.20
N ASN A 172 -9.71 38.64 32.47
CA ASN A 172 -9.70 39.48 31.29
C ASN A 172 -8.62 39.03 30.31
N ASN A 173 -8.94 38.95 29.02
CA ASN A 173 -7.96 38.63 27.98
C ASN A 173 -7.48 39.91 27.26
N PRO A 174 -6.21 40.33 27.41
CA PRO A 174 -5.72 41.55 26.77
C PRO A 174 -5.56 41.41 25.24
N THR A 175 -5.47 40.17 24.73
CA THR A 175 -5.27 39.87 23.31
C THR A 175 -6.39 38.97 22.78
N HIS A 176 -6.55 38.94 21.46
CA HIS A 176 -7.51 38.03 20.81
C HIS A 176 -7.02 36.57 20.85
N ALA A 177 -7.95 35.63 20.82
CA ALA A 177 -7.64 34.21 20.76
C ALA A 177 -6.98 33.83 19.43
N VAL A 178 -5.91 33.05 19.50
CA VAL A 178 -5.41 32.31 18.35
C VAL A 178 -6.40 31.19 18.09
N VAL A 179 -7.15 31.34 17.00
CA VAL A 179 -8.28 30.47 16.68
C VAL A 179 -7.79 29.06 16.31
N GLY A 180 -8.40 28.04 16.90
CA GLY A 180 -8.17 26.64 16.57
C GLY A 180 -8.70 26.29 15.18
N ARG A 181 -8.43 25.07 14.71
CA ARG A 181 -8.96 24.56 13.44
C ARG A 181 -9.97 23.44 13.68
N GLU A 182 -10.92 23.34 12.76
CA GLU A 182 -11.81 22.17 12.67
C GLU A 182 -11.05 20.91 12.23
N ALA A 183 -11.65 19.76 12.50
CA ALA A 183 -11.18 18.49 11.97
C ALA A 183 -11.27 18.49 10.44
N GLU A 184 -10.33 17.81 9.78
CA GLU A 184 -10.31 17.74 8.32
C GLU A 184 -11.55 16.99 7.78
N SER A 185 -12.26 17.62 6.85
CA SER A 185 -13.42 17.01 6.18
C SER A 185 -12.98 15.90 5.21
N ASP A 186 -13.88 14.95 4.93
CA ASP A 186 -13.64 13.85 4.00
C ASP A 186 -13.16 14.32 2.62
N VAL A 187 -13.75 15.41 2.12
CA VAL A 187 -13.40 15.99 0.82
C VAL A 187 -11.96 16.51 0.81
N SER A 188 -11.58 17.26 1.85
CA SER A 188 -10.22 17.80 1.99
C SER A 188 -9.19 16.68 2.21
N ALA A 189 -9.54 15.69 3.04
CA ALA A 189 -8.75 14.49 3.29
C ALA A 189 -8.47 13.70 2.01
N ARG A 190 -9.50 13.42 1.19
CA ARG A 190 -9.34 12.75 -0.12
C ARG A 190 -8.43 13.54 -1.05
N ARG A 191 -8.62 14.86 -1.15
CA ARG A 191 -7.78 15.72 -1.99
C ARG A 191 -6.32 15.67 -1.54
N ARG A 192 -6.07 15.79 -0.23
CA ARG A 192 -4.71 15.73 0.33
C ARG A 192 -4.09 14.35 0.13
N ARG A 193 -4.83 13.27 0.38
CA ARG A 193 -4.39 11.89 0.11
C ARG A 193 -3.87 11.74 -1.31
N LYS A 194 -4.62 12.21 -2.32
CA LYS A 194 -4.20 12.18 -3.73
C LYS A 194 -2.89 12.94 -3.96
N GLN A 195 -2.70 14.08 -3.30
CA GLN A 195 -1.49 14.89 -3.42
C GLN A 195 -0.29 14.30 -2.66
N THR A 196 -0.52 13.54 -1.58
CA THR A 196 0.55 12.94 -0.77
C THR A 196 0.91 11.52 -1.21
N LEU A 197 0.15 10.91 -2.12
CA LEU A 197 0.43 9.56 -2.63
C LEU A 197 1.84 9.44 -3.23
N ALA A 198 2.32 10.51 -3.87
CA ALA A 198 3.68 10.59 -4.42
C ALA A 198 4.80 10.57 -3.37
N LYS A 199 4.47 10.67 -2.07
CA LYS A 199 5.46 10.68 -0.98
C LYS A 199 5.68 9.31 -0.34
N ASN A 200 4.84 8.31 -0.62
CA ASN A 200 4.92 7.03 0.08
C ASN A 200 5.98 6.12 -0.52
N THR A 201 7.10 6.19 0.18
CA THR A 201 8.40 5.55 0.11
C THR A 201 8.34 4.02 -0.02
N VAL A 202 8.61 3.52 -1.22
CA VAL A 202 9.39 2.29 -1.39
C VAL A 202 10.88 2.66 -1.30
N SER A 203 11.74 1.72 -0.87
CA SER A 203 13.18 1.91 -1.04
C SER A 203 13.44 2.27 -2.50
N VAL A 204 14.36 3.21 -2.80
CA VAL A 204 14.60 3.64 -4.18
C VAL A 204 15.01 2.44 -5.06
N GLY A 205 15.71 1.47 -4.48
CA GLY A 205 16.01 0.19 -5.14
C GLY A 205 14.76 -0.66 -5.41
N GLU A 206 13.82 -0.72 -4.47
CA GLU A 206 12.52 -1.40 -4.66
C GLU A 206 11.66 -0.68 -5.71
N ALA A 207 11.66 0.66 -5.70
CA ALA A 207 10.95 1.49 -6.67
C ALA A 207 11.46 1.27 -8.10
N ILE A 208 12.80 1.26 -8.26
CA ILE A 208 13.46 0.98 -9.53
C ILE A 208 13.12 -0.45 -9.98
N THR A 209 13.26 -1.44 -9.09
CA THR A 209 13.01 -2.84 -9.41
C THR A 209 11.55 -3.08 -9.81
N SER A 210 10.60 -2.59 -9.02
CA SER A 210 9.16 -2.71 -9.28
C SER A 210 8.77 -2.02 -10.58
N SER A 211 9.22 -0.78 -10.80
CA SER A 211 8.87 -0.04 -12.02
C SER A 211 9.42 -0.65 -13.29
N LEU A 212 10.50 -1.45 -13.21
CA LEU A 212 11.05 -2.16 -14.35
C LEU A 212 10.33 -3.49 -14.61
N TYR A 213 9.97 -4.23 -13.56
CA TYR A 213 9.15 -5.45 -13.69
C TYR A 213 7.73 -5.17 -14.21
N GLU A 214 7.20 -3.94 -14.02
CA GLU A 214 5.93 -3.52 -14.62
C GLU A 214 5.99 -3.33 -16.14
N LEU A 215 7.18 -3.21 -16.73
CA LEU A 215 7.33 -3.02 -18.17
C LEU A 215 7.08 -4.31 -18.93
N GLU A 216 6.38 -4.19 -20.06
CA GLU A 216 6.08 -5.35 -20.90
C GLU A 216 7.38 -5.98 -21.43
N GLY A 217 7.47 -7.31 -21.32
CA GLY A 217 8.59 -8.10 -21.82
C GLY A 217 9.84 -8.07 -20.95
N VAL A 218 9.85 -7.41 -19.79
CA VAL A 218 10.93 -7.56 -18.80
C VAL A 218 10.74 -8.88 -18.06
N ASN A 219 11.72 -9.78 -18.20
CA ASN A 219 11.65 -11.12 -17.63
C ASN A 219 12.35 -11.20 -16.28
N SER A 220 13.52 -10.57 -16.16
CA SER A 220 14.28 -10.53 -14.92
C SER A 220 15.26 -9.36 -14.92
N LEU A 221 15.73 -8.98 -13.74
CA LEU A 221 16.72 -7.93 -13.59
C LEU A 221 17.57 -8.12 -12.33
N SER A 222 18.73 -7.47 -12.32
CA SER A 222 19.55 -7.29 -11.13
C SER A 222 19.79 -5.82 -10.84
N TYR A 223 19.85 -5.46 -9.56
CA TYR A 223 20.05 -4.09 -9.07
C TYR A 223 21.15 -4.03 -8.02
N ARG A 224 22.04 -3.03 -8.11
CA ARG A 224 22.95 -2.63 -7.04
C ARG A 224 23.05 -1.11 -6.96
N GLU A 225 23.44 -0.63 -5.80
CA GLU A 225 23.80 0.76 -5.61
C GLU A 225 25.17 0.91 -4.97
N ASN A 226 25.79 2.05 -5.26
CA ASN A 226 26.93 2.56 -4.55
C ASN A 226 26.57 3.92 -3.96
N TYR A 227 26.27 3.95 -2.66
CA TYR A 227 25.99 5.19 -1.94
C TYR A 227 27.26 5.96 -1.54
N SER A 228 28.45 5.34 -1.66
CA SER A 228 29.72 5.92 -1.25
C SER A 228 30.23 6.96 -2.26
N PRO A 229 31.01 7.97 -1.81
CA PRO A 229 31.71 8.89 -2.71
C PRO A 229 32.91 8.26 -3.44
N GLN A 230 33.20 6.98 -3.23
CA GLN A 230 34.30 6.26 -3.86
C GLN A 230 33.79 5.20 -4.82
N ILE A 231 34.63 4.80 -5.80
CA ILE A 231 34.33 3.64 -6.63
C ILE A 231 34.36 2.39 -5.75
N LEU A 232 33.25 1.65 -5.71
CA LEU A 232 33.18 0.36 -5.01
C LEU A 232 33.29 -0.80 -6.00
N LYS A 233 33.85 -1.91 -5.52
CA LYS A 233 33.76 -3.21 -6.21
C LYS A 233 32.73 -4.05 -5.48
N ILE A 234 31.57 -4.24 -6.09
CA ILE A 234 30.47 -5.05 -5.55
C ILE A 234 30.20 -6.17 -6.54
N ASP A 235 30.14 -7.42 -6.07
CA ASP A 235 29.84 -8.60 -6.88
C ASP A 235 30.69 -8.71 -8.16
N GLY A 236 31.98 -8.36 -8.06
CA GLY A 236 32.93 -8.40 -9.18
C GLY A 236 32.84 -7.22 -10.16
N MET A 237 31.89 -6.30 -9.98
CA MET A 237 31.72 -5.11 -10.83
C MET A 237 32.21 -3.83 -10.15
N LYS A 238 32.74 -2.90 -10.95
CA LYS A 238 33.13 -1.57 -10.49
C LYS A 238 31.95 -0.61 -10.65
N LEU A 239 31.49 -0.03 -9.55
CA LEU A 239 30.40 0.94 -9.53
C LEU A 239 30.95 2.34 -9.30
N LEU A 240 30.51 3.29 -10.13
CA LEU A 240 30.86 4.71 -9.96
C LEU A 240 30.42 5.24 -8.58
N PRO A 241 31.02 6.33 -8.06
CA PRO A 241 30.52 7.00 -6.85
C PRO A 241 29.05 7.43 -7.01
N HIS A 242 28.29 7.34 -5.92
CA HIS A 242 26.87 7.75 -5.88
C HIS A 242 26.09 7.28 -7.11
N SER A 243 26.06 5.98 -7.37
CA SER A 243 25.52 5.44 -8.62
C SER A 243 24.64 4.22 -8.42
N VAL A 244 23.81 3.94 -9.42
CA VAL A 244 23.02 2.71 -9.51
C VAL A 244 23.49 1.86 -10.68
N TYR A 245 23.40 0.56 -10.52
CA TYR A 245 23.63 -0.43 -11.56
C TYR A 245 22.37 -1.25 -11.74
N VAL A 246 21.95 -1.39 -13.00
CA VAL A 246 20.82 -2.23 -13.37
C VAL A 246 21.19 -3.04 -14.60
N CYS A 247 20.96 -4.35 -14.54
CA CYS A 247 21.02 -5.22 -15.70
C CYS A 247 19.63 -5.80 -15.92
N VAL A 248 19.06 -5.58 -17.11
CA VAL A 248 17.66 -5.94 -17.42
C VAL A 248 17.62 -6.95 -18.56
N GLU A 249 16.95 -8.06 -18.33
CA GLU A 249 16.63 -9.06 -19.33
C GLU A 249 15.26 -8.77 -19.97
N GLY A 250 15.24 -8.61 -21.29
CA GLY A 250 14.01 -8.31 -22.03
C GLY A 250 13.54 -6.85 -21.90
N GLY A 251 12.34 -6.56 -22.37
CA GLY A 251 11.74 -5.23 -22.37
C GLY A 251 12.35 -4.23 -23.36
N ASP A 252 11.61 -3.17 -23.66
CA ASP A 252 12.05 -2.12 -24.59
C ASP A 252 13.09 -1.17 -23.98
N ARG A 253 14.10 -0.79 -24.76
CA ARG A 253 15.24 0.04 -24.29
C ARG A 253 14.82 1.46 -23.90
N GLU A 254 13.86 2.06 -24.61
CA GLU A 254 13.40 3.43 -24.36
C GLU A 254 12.48 3.48 -23.13
N GLU A 255 11.64 2.47 -22.96
CA GLU A 255 10.78 2.33 -21.79
C GLU A 255 11.58 2.10 -20.50
N ILE A 256 12.59 1.22 -20.55
CA ILE A 256 13.52 0.99 -19.43
C ILE A 256 14.23 2.30 -19.05
N ALA A 257 14.76 3.04 -20.03
CA ALA A 257 15.45 4.29 -19.75
C ALA A 257 14.53 5.35 -19.14
N ARG A 258 13.29 5.46 -19.61
CA ARG A 258 12.27 6.37 -19.03
C ARG A 258 11.87 5.96 -17.62
N ALA A 259 11.71 4.67 -17.35
CA ALA A 259 11.42 4.16 -16.02
C ALA A 259 12.55 4.50 -15.04
N LEU A 260 13.80 4.21 -15.41
CA LEU A 260 14.99 4.55 -14.61
C LEU A 260 15.10 6.04 -14.30
N LEU A 261 14.85 6.91 -15.29
CA LEU A 261 14.86 8.36 -15.09
C LEU A 261 13.80 8.80 -14.08
N ARG A 262 12.60 8.20 -14.11
CA ARG A 262 11.49 8.56 -13.22
C ARG A 262 11.72 8.13 -11.77
N THR A 263 12.35 6.97 -11.56
CA THR A 263 12.46 6.35 -10.23
C THR A 263 13.77 6.67 -9.51
N LYS A 264 14.83 7.07 -10.22
CA LYS A 264 16.12 7.35 -9.60
C LYS A 264 16.12 8.66 -8.81
N THR A 265 16.91 8.68 -7.72
CA THR A 265 17.16 9.88 -6.92
C THR A 265 17.99 10.92 -7.68
N VAL A 266 17.72 12.19 -7.38
CA VAL A 266 18.47 13.32 -7.94
C VAL A 266 19.95 13.20 -7.57
N GLY A 267 20.84 13.35 -8.57
CA GLY A 267 22.28 13.40 -8.38
C GLY A 267 23.03 12.06 -8.47
N ALA A 268 22.34 10.91 -8.53
CA ALA A 268 23.04 9.64 -8.72
C ALA A 268 23.52 9.48 -10.17
N ALA A 269 24.58 8.72 -10.42
CA ALA A 269 25.05 8.30 -11.74
C ALA A 269 24.45 6.94 -12.16
N TYR A 270 24.54 6.62 -13.45
CA TYR A 270 24.17 5.30 -14.00
C TYR A 270 25.43 4.53 -14.41
N ASN A 271 25.40 3.21 -14.22
CA ASN A 271 26.40 2.29 -14.75
C ASN A 271 25.77 1.44 -15.85
N GLY A 272 26.57 1.03 -16.83
CA GLY A 272 26.15 0.13 -17.90
C GLY A 272 26.68 0.54 -19.28
N GLN A 273 26.59 -0.40 -20.21
CA GLN A 273 27.04 -0.27 -21.59
C GLN A 273 25.95 0.28 -22.52
N GLU A 274 24.68 -0.03 -22.27
CA GLU A 274 23.58 0.57 -23.03
C GLU A 274 23.47 2.04 -22.67
N VAL A 275 23.23 2.87 -23.68
CA VAL A 275 23.13 4.32 -23.53
C VAL A 275 21.89 4.81 -24.26
N ILE A 276 21.00 5.49 -23.53
CA ILE A 276 19.77 6.10 -24.04
C ILE A 276 19.68 7.54 -23.58
N LYS A 277 19.32 8.43 -24.49
CA LYS A 277 19.09 9.84 -24.18
C LYS A 277 17.61 10.08 -23.95
N VAL A 278 17.25 10.56 -22.77
CA VAL A 278 15.86 10.82 -22.39
C VAL A 278 15.72 12.26 -21.93
N ILE A 279 14.74 12.97 -22.48
CA ILE A 279 14.41 14.34 -22.07
C ILE A 279 13.48 14.28 -20.86
N GLU A 280 13.89 14.92 -19.76
CA GLU A 280 13.08 15.07 -18.56
C GLU A 280 12.06 16.20 -18.77
N ARG A 281 10.78 15.92 -18.55
CA ARG A 281 9.68 16.80 -19.00
C ARG A 281 9.59 18.10 -18.20
N VAL A 282 10.01 18.12 -16.94
CA VAL A 282 9.85 19.29 -16.05
C VAL A 282 10.93 20.34 -16.31
N SER A 283 12.19 19.90 -16.44
CA SER A 283 13.37 20.74 -16.69
C SER A 283 13.65 20.95 -18.18
N GLY A 284 13.18 20.06 -19.05
CA GLY A 284 13.55 20.03 -20.46
C GLY A 284 14.99 19.55 -20.70
N GLN A 285 15.70 19.09 -19.67
CA GLN A 285 17.08 18.63 -19.77
C GLN A 285 17.16 17.22 -20.37
N GLU A 286 18.13 16.99 -21.25
CA GLU A 286 18.49 15.65 -21.74
C GLU A 286 19.40 14.95 -20.73
N TYR A 287 19.03 13.74 -20.33
CA TYR A 287 19.82 12.86 -19.49
C TYR A 287 20.30 11.65 -20.27
N GLU A 288 21.56 11.28 -20.06
CA GLU A 288 22.13 10.04 -20.55
C GLU A 288 21.90 8.93 -19.52
N ILE A 289 20.98 8.02 -19.84
CA ILE A 289 20.60 6.88 -19.01
C ILE A 289 21.41 5.67 -19.44
N ARG A 290 21.97 4.95 -18.46
CA ARG A 290 22.78 3.75 -18.70
C ARG A 290 22.28 2.54 -17.92
N PHE A 291 22.34 1.37 -18.54
CA PHE A 291 22.04 0.07 -17.95
C PHE A 291 22.73 -1.04 -18.75
N ASP A 292 22.66 -2.30 -18.31
CA ASP A 292 23.23 -3.45 -19.02
C ASP A 292 22.15 -4.43 -19.52
N ARG A 293 22.53 -5.21 -20.54
CA ARG A 293 21.86 -6.45 -20.93
C ARG A 293 22.68 -7.65 -20.44
N PRO A 294 22.04 -8.70 -19.91
CA PRO A 294 22.79 -9.85 -19.42
C PRO A 294 23.38 -10.62 -20.59
N SER A 295 24.59 -11.16 -20.38
CA SER A 295 25.15 -12.14 -21.32
C SER A 295 24.66 -13.55 -20.97
N GLU A 296 24.24 -14.30 -21.99
CA GLU A 296 23.68 -15.63 -21.78
C GLU A 296 24.78 -16.68 -21.55
N LYS A 297 24.57 -17.54 -20.55
CA LYS A 297 25.41 -18.70 -20.25
C LYS A 297 24.59 -19.96 -20.46
N VAL A 298 24.85 -20.67 -21.56
CA VAL A 298 24.19 -21.94 -21.83
C VAL A 298 24.74 -23.00 -20.88
N ILE A 299 23.84 -23.66 -20.16
CA ILE A 299 24.13 -24.72 -19.21
C ILE A 299 23.55 -26.04 -19.72
N PHE A 300 24.34 -27.09 -19.65
CA PHE A 300 23.93 -28.46 -19.88
C PHE A 300 23.72 -29.17 -18.55
N CYS A 301 22.71 -30.02 -18.47
CA CYS A 301 22.38 -30.77 -17.27
C CYS A 301 22.31 -32.26 -17.58
N ARG A 302 22.91 -33.09 -16.74
CA ARG A 302 22.80 -34.54 -16.80
C ARG A 302 22.22 -35.05 -15.49
N VAL A 303 21.08 -35.72 -15.59
CA VAL A 303 20.36 -36.28 -14.44
C VAL A 303 20.41 -37.80 -14.50
N THR A 304 20.95 -38.40 -13.46
CA THR A 304 20.92 -39.85 -13.26
C THR A 304 19.77 -40.22 -12.33
N VAL A 305 18.92 -41.15 -12.77
CA VAL A 305 17.70 -41.56 -12.06
C VAL A 305 17.60 -43.08 -12.01
N LYS A 306 17.10 -43.64 -10.90
CA LYS A 306 16.83 -45.08 -10.82
C LYS A 306 15.72 -45.47 -11.78
N LYS A 307 15.83 -46.67 -12.37
CA LYS A 307 14.78 -47.25 -13.19
C LYS A 307 13.43 -47.22 -12.46
N SER A 308 12.42 -46.66 -13.13
CA SER A 308 11.03 -46.58 -12.65
C SER A 308 10.07 -46.98 -13.78
N THR A 309 8.78 -47.12 -13.45
CA THR A 309 7.72 -47.34 -14.43
C THR A 309 7.30 -46.05 -15.17
N MET A 310 7.83 -44.90 -14.78
CA MET A 310 7.54 -43.59 -15.33
C MET A 310 8.44 -43.26 -16.53
N ASP A 311 7.96 -42.42 -17.45
CA ASP A 311 8.77 -41.92 -18.57
C ASP A 311 9.73 -40.80 -18.11
N ALA A 312 10.80 -41.19 -17.42
CA ALA A 312 11.81 -40.27 -16.92
C ALA A 312 12.48 -39.44 -18.03
N GLN A 313 12.56 -39.98 -19.26
CA GLN A 313 13.20 -39.32 -20.39
C GLN A 313 12.43 -38.07 -20.84
N SER A 314 11.09 -38.09 -20.72
CA SER A 314 10.23 -36.95 -21.04
C SER A 314 9.96 -36.05 -19.82
N LEU A 315 9.74 -36.66 -18.65
CA LEU A 315 9.32 -35.95 -17.44
C LEU A 315 10.42 -35.07 -16.86
N ILE A 316 11.67 -35.55 -16.82
CA ILE A 316 12.77 -34.80 -16.21
C ILE A 316 13.07 -33.51 -17.00
N PRO A 317 13.26 -33.53 -18.34
CA PRO A 317 13.47 -32.29 -19.08
C PRO A 317 12.31 -31.30 -18.99
N ALA A 318 11.06 -31.79 -18.92
CA ALA A 318 9.88 -30.94 -18.75
C ALA A 318 9.83 -30.30 -17.35
N ALA A 319 10.15 -31.07 -16.31
CA ALA A 319 10.22 -30.60 -14.94
C ALA A 319 11.29 -29.51 -14.77
N ILE A 320 12.45 -29.69 -15.39
CA ILE A 320 13.51 -28.69 -15.39
C ILE A 320 13.09 -27.44 -16.17
N GLU A 321 12.44 -27.58 -17.33
CA GLU A 321 11.93 -26.44 -18.10
C GLU A 321 10.92 -25.60 -17.29
N GLN A 322 10.02 -26.25 -16.55
CA GLN A 322 9.08 -25.61 -15.63
C GLN A 322 9.81 -24.82 -14.52
N TRP A 323 10.83 -25.43 -13.91
CA TRP A 323 11.65 -24.77 -12.90
C TRP A 323 12.42 -23.57 -13.46
N VAL A 324 13.04 -23.70 -14.63
CA VAL A 324 13.79 -22.61 -15.28
C VAL A 324 12.90 -21.39 -15.51
N ARG A 325 11.62 -21.59 -15.82
CA ARG A 325 10.62 -20.53 -16.01
C ARG A 325 10.04 -19.94 -14.72
N GLY A 326 10.40 -20.48 -13.56
CA GLY A 326 9.83 -20.03 -12.28
C GLY A 326 8.36 -20.42 -12.11
N GLU A 327 7.93 -21.51 -12.74
CA GLU A 327 6.54 -22.00 -12.64
C GLU A 327 6.35 -22.91 -11.40
N LEU A 328 7.29 -22.89 -10.44
CA LEU A 328 7.20 -23.58 -9.16
C LEU A 328 6.90 -22.60 -8.03
N GLU A 329 6.01 -22.99 -7.13
CA GLU A 329 5.56 -22.12 -6.04
C GLU A 329 6.73 -21.72 -5.13
N GLY A 330 6.96 -20.40 -5.00
CA GLY A 330 8.04 -19.84 -4.19
C GLY A 330 9.42 -19.78 -4.87
N ASP A 331 9.54 -20.12 -6.15
CA ASP A 331 10.79 -20.05 -6.91
C ASP A 331 10.62 -19.19 -8.19
N ASN A 332 11.49 -18.20 -8.40
CA ASN A 332 11.45 -17.28 -9.55
C ASN A 332 12.17 -17.81 -10.80
N GLY A 333 12.68 -19.04 -10.78
CA GLY A 333 13.43 -19.66 -11.88
C GLY A 333 14.82 -19.04 -12.10
N LEU A 334 15.38 -19.24 -13.30
CA LEU A 334 16.73 -18.76 -13.64
C LEU A 334 16.69 -17.29 -14.07
N VAL A 335 16.76 -16.41 -13.08
CA VAL A 335 16.86 -14.95 -13.25
C VAL A 335 18.31 -14.46 -13.38
N VAL A 336 18.50 -13.23 -13.87
CA VAL A 336 19.82 -12.59 -13.98
C VAL A 336 20.58 -12.64 -12.66
N GLY A 337 21.82 -13.14 -12.70
CA GLY A 337 22.69 -13.25 -11.54
C GLY A 337 22.40 -14.41 -10.58
N ARG A 338 21.44 -15.29 -10.89
CA ARG A 338 21.20 -16.50 -10.10
C ARG A 338 22.14 -17.63 -10.51
N GLU A 339 22.83 -18.21 -9.53
CA GLU A 339 23.66 -19.39 -9.72
C GLU A 339 22.84 -20.65 -10.06
N VAL A 340 23.45 -21.65 -10.72
CA VAL A 340 22.77 -22.89 -11.08
C VAL A 340 23.26 -24.03 -10.19
N SER A 341 22.38 -24.51 -9.32
CA SER A 341 22.69 -25.55 -8.33
C SER A 341 22.13 -26.92 -8.76
N PRO A 342 22.96 -27.98 -8.80
CA PRO A 342 22.48 -29.35 -9.02
C PRO A 342 21.46 -29.81 -7.96
N PHE A 343 21.56 -29.29 -6.73
CA PHE A 343 20.63 -29.62 -5.65
C PHE A 343 19.26 -28.98 -5.86
N GLU A 344 19.20 -27.72 -6.30
CA GLU A 344 17.94 -27.05 -6.62
C GLU A 344 17.23 -27.77 -7.78
N ILE A 345 17.97 -28.17 -8.81
CA ILE A 345 17.44 -28.96 -9.93
C ILE A 345 16.85 -30.29 -9.44
N SER A 346 17.58 -31.03 -8.59
CA SER A 346 17.10 -32.28 -8.01
C SER A 346 15.83 -32.07 -7.18
N ALA A 347 15.79 -31.03 -6.35
CA ALA A 347 14.63 -30.69 -5.54
C ALA A 347 13.43 -30.30 -6.40
N ALA A 348 13.64 -29.50 -7.45
CA ALA A 348 12.60 -29.08 -8.39
C ALA A 348 11.96 -30.29 -9.09
N ILE A 349 12.76 -31.20 -9.64
CA ILE A 349 12.26 -32.42 -10.28
C ILE A 349 11.46 -33.26 -9.29
N ASN A 350 11.97 -33.47 -8.07
CA ASN A 350 11.27 -34.26 -7.05
C ASN A 350 9.99 -33.58 -6.53
N SER A 351 9.90 -32.25 -6.57
CA SER A 351 8.67 -31.53 -6.21
C SER A 351 7.54 -31.76 -7.22
N ILE A 352 7.90 -31.83 -8.51
CA ILE A 352 6.96 -32.04 -9.61
C ILE A 352 6.61 -33.52 -9.74
N GLU A 353 7.60 -34.41 -9.62
CA GLU A 353 7.41 -35.85 -9.75
C GLU A 353 8.12 -36.61 -8.60
N PRO A 354 7.46 -36.72 -7.43
CA PRO A 354 8.04 -37.34 -6.23
C PRO A 354 8.36 -38.84 -6.38
N ARG A 355 7.86 -39.50 -7.43
CA ARG A 355 8.06 -40.93 -7.67
C ARG A 355 9.38 -41.24 -8.37
N LEU A 356 10.08 -40.23 -8.90
CA LEU A 356 11.40 -40.39 -9.49
C LEU A 356 12.47 -40.36 -8.39
N PHE A 357 13.40 -41.30 -8.44
CA PHE A 357 14.52 -41.36 -7.49
C PHE A 357 15.81 -40.90 -8.17
N ILE A 358 16.07 -39.59 -8.07
CA ILE A 358 17.28 -38.96 -8.61
C ILE A 358 18.48 -39.38 -7.75
N THR A 359 19.52 -39.89 -8.40
CA THR A 359 20.75 -40.34 -7.72
C THR A 359 21.90 -39.36 -7.91
N LYS A 360 21.89 -38.63 -9.04
CA LYS A 360 22.96 -37.69 -9.39
C LYS A 360 22.43 -36.60 -10.31
N VAL A 361 22.88 -35.37 -10.09
CA VAL A 361 22.72 -34.26 -11.04
C VAL A 361 24.11 -33.68 -11.28
N GLU A 362 24.45 -33.52 -12.56
CA GLU A 362 25.70 -32.93 -13.01
C GLU A 362 25.42 -31.79 -13.98
N LEU A 363 26.25 -30.76 -13.94
CA LEU A 363 26.16 -29.59 -14.80
C LEU A 363 27.42 -29.45 -15.66
N SER A 364 27.30 -28.73 -16.77
CA SER A 364 28.38 -28.48 -17.70
C SER A 364 28.16 -27.18 -18.48
N LEU A 365 29.25 -26.48 -18.78
CA LEU A 365 29.26 -25.29 -19.64
C LEU A 365 29.58 -25.60 -21.12
N ASP A 366 30.17 -26.77 -21.40
CA ASP A 366 30.65 -27.18 -22.72
C ASP A 366 29.94 -28.44 -23.27
N GLY A 367 29.15 -29.13 -22.43
CA GLY A 367 28.49 -30.40 -22.74
C GLY A 367 29.42 -31.62 -22.71
N LEU A 368 30.70 -31.44 -22.35
CA LEU A 368 31.75 -32.46 -22.36
C LEU A 368 32.28 -32.73 -20.95
N SER A 369 32.55 -31.67 -20.20
CA SER A 369 33.10 -31.68 -18.85
C SER A 369 31.95 -31.54 -17.86
N TRP A 370 31.75 -32.55 -17.02
CA TRP A 370 30.61 -32.63 -16.11
C TRP A 370 31.05 -32.53 -14.65
N GLU A 371 30.38 -31.69 -13.88
CA GLU A 371 30.66 -31.46 -12.46
C GLU A 371 29.40 -31.49 -11.61
N MET A 372 29.54 -31.80 -10.32
CA MET A 372 28.44 -31.79 -9.35
C MET A 372 28.40 -30.48 -8.53
N GLY A 373 29.20 -29.50 -8.92
CA GLY A 373 29.28 -28.20 -8.26
C GLY A 373 28.20 -27.24 -8.77
N THR A 374 27.94 -26.21 -7.97
CA THR A 374 27.14 -25.06 -8.40
C THR A 374 27.93 -24.25 -9.44
N ILE A 375 27.28 -23.90 -10.55
CA ILE A 375 27.86 -23.00 -11.55
C ILE A 375 27.55 -21.56 -11.13
N PRO A 376 28.57 -20.74 -10.79
CA PRO A 376 28.34 -19.34 -10.44
C PRO A 376 27.95 -18.54 -11.69
N ILE A 377 26.95 -17.69 -11.55
CA ILE A 377 26.49 -16.75 -12.59
C ILE A 377 26.71 -15.33 -12.07
N LYS A 378 27.37 -14.48 -12.85
CA LYS A 378 27.62 -13.09 -12.44
C LYS A 378 26.35 -12.25 -12.53
N LEU A 379 26.36 -11.11 -11.84
CA LEU A 379 25.24 -10.17 -11.80
C LEU A 379 24.82 -9.62 -13.17
N ASN A 380 25.70 -9.69 -14.17
CA ASN A 380 25.46 -9.31 -15.57
C ASN A 380 25.37 -10.51 -16.53
N GLU A 381 25.11 -11.70 -15.99
CA GLU A 381 24.96 -12.95 -16.73
C GLU A 381 23.60 -13.59 -16.39
N VAL A 382 23.06 -14.36 -17.33
CA VAL A 382 21.84 -15.15 -17.10
C VAL A 382 22.05 -16.57 -17.61
N ALA A 383 21.69 -17.55 -16.81
CA ALA A 383 21.79 -18.95 -17.19
C ALA A 383 20.66 -19.35 -18.14
N ARG A 384 20.99 -20.12 -19.18
CA ARG A 384 20.05 -20.70 -20.13
C ARG A 384 20.17 -22.20 -20.12
N LEU A 385 19.13 -22.87 -19.66
CA LEU A 385 19.06 -24.32 -19.66
C LEU A 385 17.84 -24.75 -20.45
N HIS A 386 18.09 -25.12 -21.71
CA HIS A 386 17.05 -25.55 -22.63
C HIS A 386 16.75 -27.03 -22.46
N ARG A 387 15.53 -27.44 -22.79
CA ARG A 387 15.10 -28.84 -22.77
C ARG A 387 16.04 -29.77 -23.52
N GLY A 388 16.57 -29.33 -24.68
CA GLY A 388 17.52 -30.10 -25.49
C GLY A 388 18.92 -30.26 -24.87
N SER A 389 19.24 -29.48 -23.85
CA SER A 389 20.51 -29.53 -23.11
C SER A 389 20.45 -30.45 -21.90
N VAL A 390 19.32 -31.15 -21.68
CA VAL A 390 19.12 -32.10 -20.58
C VAL A 390 19.36 -33.53 -21.06
N GLN A 391 20.31 -34.21 -20.41
CA GLN A 391 20.59 -35.63 -20.61
C GLN A 391 20.05 -36.44 -19.43
N VAL A 392 19.27 -37.48 -19.71
CA VAL A 392 18.75 -38.39 -18.67
C VAL A 392 19.47 -39.72 -18.78
N VAL A 393 20.01 -40.21 -17.66
CA VAL A 393 20.69 -41.49 -17.54
C VAL A 393 19.91 -42.37 -16.57
N ILE A 394 19.46 -43.53 -17.03
CA ILE A 394 18.69 -44.48 -16.21
C ILE A 394 19.61 -45.59 -15.71
N VAL A 395 19.62 -45.83 -14.39
CA VAL A 395 20.44 -46.86 -13.73
C VAL A 395 19.62 -47.87 -12.95
#